data_AF-A0A644Y987-F1
#
_entry.id   AF-A0A644Y987-F1
#
_cell.length_a   1.000
_cell.length_b   1.000
_cell.length_c   1.000
_cell.angle_alpha   90.00
_cell.angle_beta   90.00
_cell.angle_gamma   90.00
#
_symmetry.space_group_name_H-M   'P 1'
#
loop_
_entity.id
_entity.type
_entity.pdbx_description
1 polymer ?
#
loop_
_entity_poly.entity_id
_entity_poly.type
_entity_poly.pdbx_seq_one_letter_code
_entity_poly.pdbx_strand_id
1 'polypeptide(L)'
;MGLLDYRTEIAKNKHIRLFPELKKSEGAVKFGKQPGKQFKTVVTATLGEASGKTFHSLRHTFADFFKQRGLQNDYFRQVFGHELPMLAAKQYGEKFSPATLYSEVIKKLVYDAKITSECEYLSQ
;
A
#
# COMPACT_ATOMS: atom_id res chain seq x y z
N MET A 1 -9.16 10.89 11.04
CA MET A 1 -7.78 11.45 11.06
C MET A 1 -7.01 10.96 9.84
N GLY A 2 -6.25 11.81 9.15
CA GLY A 2 -5.43 11.39 8.00
C GLY A 2 -4.09 10.75 8.42
N LEU A 3 -3.39 10.12 7.48
CA LEU A 3 -2.09 9.46 7.76
C LEU A 3 -1.00 10.45 8.21
N LEU A 4 -0.99 11.67 7.67
CA LEU A 4 0.00 12.69 8.05
C LEU A 4 -0.24 13.24 9.46
N ASP A 5 -1.51 13.42 9.82
CA ASP A 5 -1.93 13.81 11.17
C ASP A 5 -1.55 12.71 12.16
N TYR A 6 -1.87 11.45 11.83
CA TYR A 6 -1.48 10.28 12.62
C TYR A 6 0.03 10.21 12.84
N ARG A 7 0.83 10.37 11.78
CA ARG A 7 2.30 10.37 11.88
C ARG A 7 2.81 11.48 12.81
N THR A 8 2.16 12.64 12.81
CA THR A 8 2.52 13.77 13.68
C THR A 8 2.21 13.45 15.14
N GLU A 9 1.05 12.85 15.42
CA GLU A 9 0.68 12.39 16.75
C GLU A 9 1.65 11.32 17.29
N ILE A 10 1.96 10.31 16.49
CA ILE A 10 2.87 9.22 16.85
C ILE A 10 4.27 9.76 17.18
N ALA A 11 4.75 10.76 16.42
CA ALA A 11 6.01 11.45 16.67
C ALA A 11 5.96 12.27 17.97
N LYS A 12 4.85 13.00 18.23
CA LYS A 12 4.63 13.75 19.47
C LYS A 12 4.68 12.83 20.69
N ASN A 13 4.12 11.63 20.57
CA ASN A 13 4.13 10.59 21.60
C ASN A 13 5.46 9.81 21.68
N LYS A 14 6.50 10.24 20.94
CA LYS A 14 7.86 9.66 20.94
C LYS A 14 7.92 8.17 20.62
N HIS A 15 6.96 7.66 19.86
CA HIS A 15 7.02 6.29 19.37
C HIS A 15 8.05 6.17 18.24
N ILE A 16 8.83 5.09 18.27
CA ILE A 16 9.85 4.80 17.24
C ILE A 16 9.22 4.28 15.94
N ARG A 17 8.15 3.49 16.05
CA ARG A 17 7.45 2.88 14.92
C ARG A 17 6.21 3.70 14.57
N LEU A 18 5.91 3.81 13.28
CA LEU A 18 4.69 4.49 12.79
C LEU A 18 3.41 3.81 13.31
N PHE A 19 3.42 2.49 13.42
CA PHE A 19 2.31 1.69 13.95
C PHE A 19 2.78 0.96 15.22
N PRO A 20 2.86 1.64 16.38
CA PRO A 20 3.35 1.07 17.63
C PRO A 20 2.46 -0.06 18.17
N GLU A 21 1.18 -0.05 17.82
CA GLU A 21 0.16 -1.03 18.21
C GLU A 21 0.32 -2.39 17.53
N LEU A 22 1.06 -2.47 16.41
CA LEU A 22 1.32 -3.74 15.74
C LEU A 22 2.20 -4.63 16.62
N LYS A 23 1.61 -5.76 17.05
CA LYS A 23 2.28 -6.79 17.84
C LYS A 23 2.81 -7.90 16.94
N LYS A 24 4.02 -8.39 17.24
CA LYS A 24 4.48 -9.65 16.65
C LYS A 24 3.68 -10.79 17.28
N SER A 25 3.35 -11.79 16.46
CA SER A 25 2.91 -13.06 17.02
C SER A 25 4.11 -13.77 17.64
N GLU A 26 3.86 -14.62 18.63
CA GLU A 26 4.89 -15.45 19.25
C GLU A 26 5.64 -16.26 18.17
N GLY A 27 6.98 -16.22 18.20
CA GLY A 27 7.84 -16.84 17.19
C GLY A 27 7.88 -16.17 15.81
N ALA A 28 7.10 -15.10 15.57
CA ALA A 28 7.05 -14.47 14.26
C ALA A 28 8.13 -13.39 14.08
N VAL A 29 8.82 -13.42 12.93
CA VAL A 29 9.78 -12.37 12.54
C VAL A 29 9.06 -11.08 12.08
N LYS A 30 7.85 -11.22 11.53
CA LYS A 30 7.11 -10.17 10.81
C LYS A 30 5.83 -9.72 11.54
N PHE A 31 5.37 -8.50 11.26
CA PHE A 31 4.15 -7.89 11.82
C PHE A 31 2.87 -8.12 10.97
N GLY A 32 2.88 -9.09 10.04
CA GLY A 32 1.86 -9.20 9.00
C GLY A 32 0.51 -9.79 9.44
N LYS A 33 0.43 -10.48 10.59
CA LYS A 33 -0.78 -11.18 11.02
C LYS A 33 -1.95 -10.23 11.27
N GLN A 34 -1.70 -9.15 12.01
CA GLN A 34 -2.75 -8.18 12.36
C GLN A 34 -3.27 -7.40 11.13
N PRO A 35 -2.41 -6.81 10.26
CA PRO A 35 -2.86 -6.21 9.01
C PRO A 35 -3.61 -7.19 8.11
N GLY A 36 -3.16 -8.46 8.03
CA GLY A 36 -3.85 -9.49 7.26
C GLY A 36 -5.27 -9.78 7.77
N LYS A 37 -5.45 -9.85 9.10
CA LYS A 37 -6.77 -10.03 9.73
C LYS A 37 -7.67 -8.81 9.47
N GLN A 38 -7.17 -7.60 9.71
CA GLN A 38 -7.91 -6.36 9.49
C GLN A 38 -8.34 -6.22 8.02
N PHE A 39 -7.44 -6.51 7.09
CA PHE A 39 -7.76 -6.52 5.66
C PHE A 39 -8.86 -7.51 5.32
N LYS A 40 -8.80 -8.74 5.83
CA LYS A 40 -9.85 -9.74 5.60
C LYS A 40 -11.20 -9.23 6.11
N THR A 41 -11.24 -8.65 7.32
CA THR A 41 -12.47 -8.06 7.87
C THR A 41 -13.04 -6.97 6.97
N VAL A 42 -12.22 -6.01 6.53
CA VAL A 42 -12.67 -4.92 5.65
C VAL A 42 -13.17 -5.46 4.31
N VAL A 43 -12.38 -6.31 3.65
CA VAL A 43 -12.77 -6.89 2.34
C VAL A 43 -14.04 -7.70 2.45
N THR A 44 -14.22 -8.47 3.53
CA THR A 44 -15.43 -9.26 3.73
C THR A 44 -16.66 -8.38 3.98
N ALA A 45 -16.52 -7.31 4.75
CA ALA A 45 -17.59 -6.34 4.95
C ALA A 45 -17.97 -5.61 3.64
N THR A 46 -17.00 -5.32 2.78
CA THR A 46 -17.24 -4.57 1.54
C THR A 46 -17.71 -5.43 0.37
N LEU A 47 -17.17 -6.65 0.21
CA LEU A 47 -17.37 -7.49 -0.98
C LEU A 47 -18.08 -8.83 -0.68
N GLY A 48 -18.45 -9.11 0.57
CA GLY A 48 -18.90 -10.44 1.00
C GLY A 48 -17.75 -11.43 1.15
N GLU A 49 -18.03 -12.74 1.17
CA GLU A 49 -16.97 -13.76 1.31
C GLU A 49 -15.99 -13.76 0.12
N ALA A 50 -14.92 -13.00 0.27
CA ALA A 50 -13.83 -12.94 -0.70
C ALA A 50 -12.82 -14.07 -0.46
N SER A 51 -13.20 -15.29 -0.85
CA SER A 51 -12.31 -16.46 -0.74
C SER A 51 -10.98 -16.21 -1.47
N GLY A 52 -9.88 -16.63 -0.83
CA GLY A 52 -8.53 -16.50 -1.38
C GLY A 52 -7.93 -15.08 -1.42
N LYS A 53 -8.65 -14.02 -0.99
CA LYS A 53 -8.08 -12.67 -0.90
C LYS A 53 -7.26 -12.50 0.38
N THR A 54 -6.04 -12.02 0.22
CA THR A 54 -5.12 -11.70 1.32
C THR A 54 -4.66 -10.26 1.18
N PHE A 55 -3.99 -9.72 2.21
CA PHE A 55 -3.42 -8.37 2.12
C PHE A 55 -2.47 -8.21 0.92
N HIS A 56 -1.77 -9.27 0.51
CA HIS A 56 -0.92 -9.26 -0.68
C HIS A 56 -1.71 -9.15 -1.99
N SER A 57 -2.97 -9.59 -2.01
CA SER A 57 -3.84 -9.45 -3.17
C SER A 57 -4.03 -7.98 -3.58
N LEU A 58 -3.96 -7.03 -2.63
CA LEU A 58 -4.00 -5.59 -2.94
C LEU A 58 -2.83 -5.18 -3.84
N ARG A 59 -1.63 -5.70 -3.57
CA ARG A 59 -0.45 -5.45 -4.39
C ARG A 59 -0.62 -6.02 -5.80
N HIS A 60 -1.22 -7.20 -5.94
CA HIS A 60 -1.54 -7.77 -7.26
C HIS A 60 -2.56 -6.91 -8.00
N THR A 61 -3.64 -6.49 -7.35
CA THR A 61 -4.64 -5.59 -7.95
C THR A 61 -4.01 -4.29 -8.45
N PHE A 62 -3.08 -3.71 -7.69
CA PHE A 62 -2.30 -2.56 -8.15
C PHE A 62 -1.49 -2.91 -9.41
N ALA A 63 -0.72 -3.99 -9.42
CA ALA A 63 0.06 -4.38 -10.58
C ALA A 63 -0.79 -4.68 -11.82
N ASP A 64 -1.91 -5.37 -11.65
CA ASP A 64 -2.82 -5.75 -12.72
C ASP A 64 -3.49 -4.54 -13.35
N PHE A 65 -3.83 -3.51 -12.55
CA PHE A 65 -4.35 -2.23 -13.07
C PHE A 65 -3.41 -1.61 -14.11
N PHE A 66 -2.12 -1.52 -13.81
CA PHE A 66 -1.11 -0.96 -14.72
C PHE A 66 -0.81 -1.93 -15.87
N LYS A 67 -0.80 -3.24 -15.63
CA LYS A 67 -0.56 -4.26 -16.66
C LYS A 67 -1.63 -4.19 -17.75
N GLN A 68 -2.90 -4.21 -17.38
CA GLN A 68 -4.02 -4.18 -18.33
C GLN A 68 -4.07 -2.91 -19.17
N ARG A 69 -3.48 -1.81 -18.68
CA ARG A 69 -3.40 -0.51 -19.36
C ARG A 69 -2.10 -0.28 -20.10
N GLY A 70 -1.16 -1.25 -20.09
CA GLY A 70 0.15 -1.10 -20.72
C GLY A 70 1.04 -0.03 -20.06
N LEU A 71 0.83 0.28 -18.78
CA LEU A 71 1.50 1.36 -18.05
C LEU A 71 2.64 0.88 -17.15
N GLN A 72 3.12 -0.36 -17.31
CA GLN A 72 4.24 -0.91 -16.53
C GLN A 72 5.59 -0.44 -17.08
N ASN A 73 6.07 0.71 -16.61
CA ASN A 73 7.36 1.31 -16.95
C ASN A 73 8.30 1.39 -15.72
N ASP A 74 9.45 2.07 -15.86
CA ASP A 74 10.43 2.21 -14.79
C ASP A 74 9.92 3.00 -13.58
N TYR A 75 9.06 4.01 -13.79
CA TYR A 75 8.40 4.71 -12.70
C TYR A 75 7.51 3.76 -11.89
N PHE A 76 6.70 2.93 -12.57
CA PHE A 76 5.89 1.90 -11.92
C PHE A 76 6.78 0.91 -11.16
N ARG A 77 7.88 0.43 -11.77
CA ARG A 77 8.80 -0.51 -11.10
C ARG A 77 9.36 0.07 -9.80
N GLN A 78 9.77 1.33 -9.80
CA GLN A 78 10.28 1.99 -8.59
C GLN A 78 9.18 2.12 -7.52
N VAL A 79 7.97 2.56 -7.87
CA VAL A 79 6.83 2.62 -6.92
C VAL A 79 6.48 1.23 -6.39
N PHE A 80 6.48 0.24 -7.26
CA PHE A 80 6.19 -1.14 -6.92
C PHE A 80 7.32 -1.77 -6.09
N GLY A 81 8.51 -1.15 -6.01
CA GLY A 81 9.66 -1.67 -5.27
C GLY A 81 10.38 -2.81 -5.98
N HIS A 82 10.29 -2.87 -7.30
CA HIS A 82 11.12 -3.76 -8.12
C HIS A 82 12.44 -3.06 -8.47
N GLU A 83 13.51 -3.84 -8.54
CA GLU A 83 14.78 -3.34 -9.06
C GLU A 83 14.63 -2.93 -10.53
N LEU A 84 15.26 -1.81 -10.89
CA LEU A 84 15.30 -1.33 -12.27
C LEU A 84 16.34 -2.17 -13.06
N PRO A 85 15.92 -2.87 -14.13
CA PRO A 85 16.86 -3.64 -14.92
C PRO A 85 17.59 -2.69 -15.86
N MET A 86 18.76 -2.19 -15.48
CA MET A 86 19.87 -1.94 -16.41
C MET A 86 21.15 -1.51 -15.71
N LEU A 87 22.27 -2.01 -16.23
CA LEU A 87 23.65 -1.65 -15.88
C LEU A 87 23.89 -0.12 -15.88
N ALA A 88 23.18 0.64 -16.72
CA ALA A 88 23.27 2.11 -16.78
C ALA A 88 22.60 2.81 -15.58
N ALA A 89 21.50 2.28 -15.04
CA ALA A 89 20.86 2.83 -13.84
C ALA A 89 21.70 2.56 -12.57
N LYS A 90 22.49 1.47 -12.55
CA LYS A 90 23.46 1.21 -11.48
C LYS A 90 24.68 2.13 -11.55
N GLN A 91 25.04 2.63 -12.74
CA GLN A 91 26.15 3.56 -12.97
C GLN A 91 25.77 5.04 -12.89
N TYR A 92 24.53 5.42 -13.26
CA TYR A 92 24.07 6.82 -13.37
C TYR A 92 22.61 7.07 -12.96
N GLY A 93 21.83 6.04 -12.61
CA GLY A 93 20.39 6.16 -12.37
C GLY A 93 20.08 6.58 -10.94
N GLU A 94 19.99 7.87 -10.71
CA GLU A 94 19.37 8.38 -9.49
C GLU A 94 17.89 7.92 -9.44
N LYS A 95 17.39 7.65 -8.23
CA LYS A 95 15.97 7.33 -8.03
C LYS A 95 15.12 8.47 -8.58
N PHE A 96 14.03 8.14 -9.27
CA PHE A 96 13.07 9.16 -9.68
C PHE A 96 12.53 9.92 -8.47
N SER A 97 12.31 11.22 -8.62
CA SER A 97 11.79 12.07 -7.55
C SER A 97 10.38 11.66 -7.13
N PRO A 98 9.98 11.87 -5.85
CA PRO A 98 8.61 11.60 -5.41
C PRO A 98 7.54 12.32 -6.25
N ALA A 99 7.82 13.55 -6.71
CA ALA A 99 6.91 14.32 -7.54
C ALA A 99 6.67 13.64 -8.90
N THR A 100 7.74 13.16 -9.55
CA THR A 100 7.67 12.40 -10.80
C THR A 100 6.91 11.09 -10.61
N LEU A 101 7.18 10.33 -9.54
CA LEU A 101 6.46 9.08 -9.27
C LEU A 101 4.96 9.32 -9.02
N TYR A 102 4.63 10.41 -8.33
CA TYR A 102 3.25 10.80 -8.10
C TYR A 102 2.52 11.11 -9.41
N SER A 103 3.11 11.94 -10.29
CA SER A 103 2.50 12.30 -11.56
C SER A 103 2.38 11.11 -12.51
N GLU A 104 3.43 10.29 -12.60
CA GLU A 104 3.52 9.23 -13.61
C GLU A 104 2.80 7.94 -13.24
N VAL A 105 2.60 7.68 -11.95
CA VAL A 105 2.02 6.43 -11.45
C VAL A 105 0.78 6.71 -10.61
N ILE A 106 0.92 7.41 -9.48
CA ILE A 106 -0.16 7.53 -8.48
C ILE A 106 -1.37 8.28 -9.04
N LYS A 107 -1.14 9.40 -9.74
CA LYS A 107 -2.21 10.20 -10.34
C LYS A 107 -2.97 9.47 -11.46
N LYS A 108 -2.36 8.46 -12.09
CA LYS A 108 -3.00 7.64 -13.13
C LYS A 108 -3.85 6.50 -12.55
N LEU A 109 -3.79 6.28 -11.23
CA LEU A 109 -4.59 5.28 -10.51
C LEU A 109 -6.03 5.78 -10.35
N VAL A 110 -6.78 5.79 -11.44
CA VAL A 110 -8.20 6.17 -11.46
C VAL A 110 -9.04 4.91 -11.57
N TYR A 111 -9.81 4.63 -10.52
CA TYR A 111 -10.83 3.58 -10.51
C TYR A 111 -12.20 4.22 -10.75
N ASP A 112 -13.01 3.65 -11.64
CA ASP A 112 -14.39 4.12 -11.92
C ASP A 112 -15.38 3.76 -10.78
N ALA A 113 -14.89 3.70 -9.54
CA ALA A 113 -15.69 3.35 -8.37
C ALA A 113 -16.21 4.62 -7.70
N LYS A 114 -17.52 4.67 -7.46
CA LYS A 114 -18.10 5.65 -6.53
C LYS A 114 -17.62 5.30 -5.13
N ILE A 115 -16.73 6.12 -4.57
CA ILE A 115 -16.35 6.02 -3.17
C ILE A 115 -17.54 6.55 -2.35
N THR A 116 -18.40 5.66 -1.86
CA THR A 116 -19.40 6.03 -0.86
C THR A 116 -18.71 6.19 0.48
N SER A 117 -18.87 7.35 1.11
CA SER A 117 -18.16 7.75 2.33
C SER A 117 -18.62 7.06 3.61
N GLU A 118 -19.40 5.99 3.53
CA GLU A 118 -19.94 5.26 4.70
C GLU A 118 -19.07 4.03 5.02
N CYS A 119 -17.87 4.28 5.53
CA CYS A 119 -17.21 3.29 6.38
C CYS A 119 -17.38 3.77 7.82
N GLU A 120 -18.55 3.49 8.42
CA GLU A 120 -18.73 3.64 9.85
C GLU A 120 -17.68 2.80 10.58
N TYR A 121 -17.00 3.46 11.51
CA TYR A 121 -15.98 2.89 12.36
C TYR A 121 -16.59 1.70 13.11
N LEU A 122 -16.17 0.47 12.79
CA LEU A 122 -16.58 -0.72 13.54
C LEU A 122 -15.94 -0.65 14.94
N SER A 123 -16.64 0.00 15.86
CA SER A 123 -16.43 -0.07 17.31
C SER A 123 -17.01 -1.37 17.83
N GLN A 124 -16.14 -2.32 18.19
CA GLN A 124 -16.37 -3.34 19.22
C GLN A 124 -15.07 -3.55 20.00
#